data_AF-A0AAD7ZTQ3-F1
#
_entry.id   AF-A0AAD7ZTQ3-F1
#
_cell.length_a   1.000
_cell.length_b   1.000
_cell.length_c   1.000
_cell.angle_alpha   90.00
_cell.angle_beta   90.00
_cell.angle_gamma   90.00
#
_symmetry.space_group_name_H-M   'P 1'
#
loop_
_entity.id
_entity.type
_entity.pdbx_description
1 polymer ?
#
loop_
_entity_poly.entity_id
_entity_poly.type
_entity_poly.pdbx_seq_one_letter_code
_entity_poly.pdbx_strand_id
1 'polypeptide(L)'
;MAQSNQHQVMLESIQLNSTGMYLCEVSTEAPFFHTVSGHGTLTVIAPPLKQLPHIWGLRGLYEEGNVVNINCTSPPSKIASIIIWYVNGRQAETNLLVHYGVMVDKSASLKITVLGLRLTATKETFPNRILKLKCVAELGDEQQEQNRWTFLINKQKPSHGEKMQCWVWLLLAMGIVLLYVGD
;
A
#
# COMPACT_ATOMS: atom_id res chain seq x y z
N MET A 1 -0.26 13.08 -35.99
CA MET A 1 1.09 13.69 -35.99
C MET A 1 2.04 12.53 -35.79
N ALA A 2 2.83 12.13 -36.78
CA ALA A 2 3.65 10.92 -36.67
C ALA A 2 5.06 11.30 -36.20
N GLN A 3 5.41 10.99 -34.95
CA GLN A 3 6.76 11.21 -34.41
C GLN A 3 7.50 9.88 -34.22
N SER A 4 7.64 9.13 -35.30
CA SER A 4 8.59 8.01 -35.39
C SER A 4 9.83 8.46 -36.17
N ASN A 5 11.01 8.06 -35.73
CA ASN A 5 12.31 8.37 -36.36
C ASN A 5 13.20 7.12 -36.40
N GLN A 6 14.49 7.28 -36.73
CA GLN A 6 15.46 6.19 -36.86
C GLN A 6 15.70 5.39 -35.56
N HIS A 7 15.44 5.96 -34.39
CA HIS A 7 15.69 5.33 -33.09
C HIS A 7 14.44 5.20 -32.21
N GLN A 8 13.33 5.82 -32.59
CA GLN A 8 12.12 5.89 -31.79
C GLN A 8 10.90 5.56 -32.64
N VAL A 9 10.10 4.62 -32.16
CA VAL A 9 8.81 4.28 -32.76
C VAL A 9 7.72 4.70 -31.78
N MET A 10 6.81 5.57 -32.23
CA MET A 10 5.60 5.89 -31.48
C MET A 10 4.48 4.95 -31.92
N LEU A 11 3.91 4.22 -30.96
CA LEU A 11 2.77 3.33 -31.16
C LEU A 11 1.50 4.04 -30.67
N GLU A 12 0.53 4.23 -31.56
CA GLU A 12 -0.77 4.83 -31.23
C GLU A 12 -1.84 3.74 -31.05
N SER A 13 -2.88 4.04 -30.26
CA SER A 13 -4.03 3.13 -30.03
C SER A 13 -3.66 1.73 -29.50
N ILE A 14 -2.70 1.67 -28.56
CA ILE A 14 -2.28 0.42 -27.92
C ILE A 14 -3.43 -0.20 -27.12
N GLN A 15 -3.66 -1.51 -27.30
CA GLN A 15 -4.67 -2.30 -26.59
C GLN A 15 -4.02 -3.45 -25.81
N LEU A 16 -4.78 -4.11 -24.92
CA LEU A 16 -4.27 -5.24 -24.13
C LEU A 16 -3.67 -6.37 -24.99
N ASN A 17 -4.23 -6.60 -26.18
CA ASN A 17 -3.73 -7.61 -27.15
C ASN A 17 -2.45 -7.17 -27.88
N SER A 18 -2.03 -5.92 -27.76
CA SER A 18 -0.75 -5.42 -28.28
C SER A 18 0.44 -5.83 -27.40
N THR A 19 0.21 -6.61 -26.34
CA THR A 19 1.30 -7.24 -25.58
C THR A 19 2.00 -8.27 -26.45
N GLY A 20 3.33 -8.17 -26.58
CA GLY A 20 4.10 -9.07 -27.42
C GLY A 20 5.57 -8.71 -27.54
N MET A 21 6.32 -9.53 -28.29
CA MET A 21 7.70 -9.23 -28.67
C MET A 21 7.70 -8.43 -29.97
N TYR A 22 8.34 -7.27 -29.94
CA TYR A 22 8.50 -6.37 -31.07
C TYR A 22 9.94 -6.47 -31.58
N LEU A 23 10.08 -6.55 -32.90
CA LEU A 23 11.37 -6.59 -33.59
C LEU A 23 11.62 -5.23 -34.25
N CYS A 24 12.81 -4.69 -34.05
CA CYS A 24 13.35 -3.59 -34.84
C CYS A 24 14.36 -4.17 -35.82
N GLU A 25 14.16 -3.94 -37.10
CA GLU A 25 15.04 -4.38 -38.17
C GLU A 25 15.53 -3.17 -38.96
N VAL A 26 16.85 -3.08 -39.17
CA VAL A 26 17.49 -2.05 -39.97
C VAL A 26 18.24 -2.73 -41.11
N SER A 27 17.87 -2.36 -42.33
CA SER A 27 18.45 -2.92 -43.57
C SER A 27 19.16 -1.81 -44.36
N THR A 28 20.34 -2.14 -44.88
CA THR A 28 21.15 -1.27 -45.74
C THR A 28 20.82 -1.50 -47.22
N GLU A 29 21.04 -0.49 -48.06
CA GLU A 29 20.72 -0.52 -49.49
C GLU A 29 21.89 -1.05 -50.34
N ALA A 30 21.62 -1.34 -51.62
CA ALA A 30 22.56 -1.85 -52.61
C ALA A 30 23.93 -1.12 -52.62
N PRO A 31 25.03 -1.80 -52.99
CA PRO A 31 25.10 -3.17 -53.55
C PRO A 31 25.22 -4.28 -52.49
N PHE A 32 25.39 -3.95 -51.22
CA PHE A 32 25.54 -4.92 -50.12
C PHE A 32 24.39 -4.78 -49.13
N PHE A 33 23.45 -5.71 -49.20
CA PHE A 33 22.31 -5.75 -48.28
C PHE A 33 22.73 -6.44 -46.97
N HIS A 34 22.93 -5.63 -45.93
CA HIS A 34 23.10 -6.10 -44.56
C HIS A 34 21.90 -5.70 -43.72
N THR A 35 21.37 -6.67 -42.99
CA THR A 35 20.24 -6.51 -42.08
C THR A 35 20.69 -6.80 -40.66
N VAL A 36 20.45 -5.86 -39.75
CA VAL A 36 20.66 -6.02 -38.32
C VAL A 36 19.32 -5.92 -37.62
N SER A 37 19.08 -6.76 -36.63
CA SER A 37 17.84 -6.75 -35.88
C SER A 37 18.06 -6.80 -34.37
N GLY A 38 17.14 -6.18 -33.64
CA GLY A 38 17.06 -6.22 -32.19
C GLY A 38 15.60 -6.41 -31.77
N HIS A 39 15.36 -6.95 -30.59
CA HIS A 39 13.99 -7.22 -30.12
C HIS A 39 13.78 -6.69 -28.71
N GLY A 40 12.51 -6.39 -28.39
CA GLY A 40 12.07 -5.98 -27.05
C GLY A 40 10.65 -6.47 -26.78
N THR A 41 10.32 -6.75 -25.53
CA THR A 41 8.97 -7.18 -25.14
C THR A 41 8.16 -6.01 -24.60
N LEU A 42 7.03 -5.71 -25.24
CA LEU A 42 6.05 -4.74 -24.76
C LEU A 42 4.97 -5.49 -23.98
N THR A 43 4.70 -5.06 -22.74
CA THR A 43 3.57 -5.55 -21.95
C THR A 43 2.59 -4.42 -21.69
N VAL A 44 1.36 -4.58 -22.20
CA VAL A 44 0.29 -3.61 -22.01
C VAL A 44 -0.51 -4.00 -20.78
N ILE A 45 -0.62 -3.09 -19.84
CA ILE A 45 -1.26 -3.34 -18.55
C ILE A 45 -2.54 -2.51 -18.51
N ALA A 46 -3.64 -3.14 -18.08
CA ALA A 46 -4.85 -2.44 -17.64
C ALA A 46 -5.01 -2.73 -16.16
N PRO A 47 -4.51 -1.85 -15.28
CA PRO A 47 -4.70 -1.98 -13.84
C PRO A 47 -6.19 -2.08 -13.52
N PRO A 48 -6.60 -2.86 -12.51
CA PRO A 48 -7.96 -2.79 -12.03
C PRO A 48 -8.16 -1.42 -11.35
N LEU A 49 -8.66 -0.43 -12.11
CA LEU A 49 -8.84 0.98 -11.72
C LEU A 49 -9.63 1.24 -10.42
N LYS A 50 -10.21 0.20 -9.82
CA LYS A 50 -11.07 0.32 -8.62
C LYS A 50 -10.52 -0.37 -7.38
N GLN A 51 -9.54 -1.25 -7.52
CA GLN A 51 -9.05 -2.03 -6.39
C GLN A 51 -7.79 -1.37 -5.83
N LEU A 52 -7.75 -1.14 -4.52
CA LEU A 52 -6.60 -0.58 -3.83
C LEU A 52 -5.83 -1.71 -3.14
N PRO A 53 -4.52 -1.53 -2.88
CA PRO A 53 -3.80 -2.43 -2.00
C PRO A 53 -4.46 -2.49 -0.62
N HIS A 54 -4.38 -3.63 0.04
CA HIS A 54 -5.03 -3.84 1.33
C HIS A 54 -4.02 -4.17 2.44
N ILE A 55 -4.10 -3.41 3.54
CA ILE A 55 -3.31 -3.56 4.75
C ILE A 55 -4.03 -4.48 5.73
N TRP A 56 -3.44 -5.65 5.98
CA TRP A 56 -3.92 -6.68 6.89
C TRP A 56 -3.16 -6.68 8.22
N GLY A 57 -3.81 -7.13 9.29
CA GLY A 57 -3.18 -7.37 10.59
C GLY A 57 -2.99 -6.13 11.49
N LEU A 58 -3.40 -4.95 11.04
CA LEU A 58 -3.29 -3.70 11.81
C LEU A 58 -4.32 -3.66 12.94
N ARG A 59 -3.84 -3.55 14.18
CA ARG A 59 -4.70 -3.33 15.37
C ARG A 59 -5.05 -1.85 15.51
N GLY A 60 -6.19 -1.56 16.12
CA GLY A 60 -6.61 -0.17 16.37
C GLY A 60 -5.75 0.55 17.43
N LEU A 61 -5.16 -0.21 18.35
CA LEU A 61 -4.37 0.30 19.47
C LEU A 61 -3.16 -0.61 19.71
N TYR A 62 -2.04 -0.02 20.12
CA TYR A 62 -0.81 -0.71 20.52
C TYR A 62 -0.26 -0.14 21.82
N GLU A 63 0.37 -0.98 22.64
CA GLU A 63 1.15 -0.55 23.79
C GLU A 63 2.63 -0.42 23.42
N GLU A 64 3.36 0.39 24.19
CA GLU A 64 4.81 0.50 24.05
C GLU A 64 5.48 -0.88 24.21
N GLY A 65 6.38 -1.22 23.29
CA GLY A 65 7.02 -2.54 23.16
C GLY A 65 6.23 -3.59 22.37
N ASN A 66 4.97 -3.33 21.98
CA ASN A 66 4.24 -4.27 21.13
C ASN A 66 4.84 -4.36 19.73
N VAL A 67 4.76 -5.54 19.11
CA VAL A 67 5.16 -5.73 17.71
C VAL A 67 3.98 -5.42 16.80
N VAL A 68 4.18 -4.45 15.91
CA VAL A 68 3.31 -4.19 14.75
C VAL A 68 3.80 -5.11 13.64
N ASN A 69 3.02 -6.14 13.30
CA ASN A 69 3.31 -7.07 12.21
C ASN A 69 2.11 -7.08 11.26
N ILE A 70 2.28 -6.45 10.10
CA ILE A 70 1.20 -6.20 9.16
C ILE A 70 1.65 -6.54 7.74
N ASN A 71 0.69 -6.85 6.88
CA ASN A 71 0.95 -7.18 5.48
C ASN A 71 0.20 -6.23 4.57
N CYS A 72 0.83 -5.81 3.48
CA CYS A 72 0.12 -5.17 2.39
C CYS A 72 0.03 -6.13 1.21
N THR A 73 -1.18 -6.29 0.69
CA THR A 73 -1.48 -7.16 -0.45
C THR A 73 -1.92 -6.31 -1.63
N SER A 74 -1.28 -6.47 -2.78
CA SER A 74 -1.71 -5.80 -4.00
C SER A 74 -2.99 -6.40 -4.56
N PRO A 75 -3.77 -5.67 -5.36
CA PRO A 75 -4.79 -6.27 -6.19
C PRO A 75 -4.18 -7.29 -7.18
N PRO A 76 -4.95 -8.30 -7.62
CA PRO A 76 -4.53 -9.22 -8.67
C PRO A 76 -4.32 -8.47 -9.99
N SER A 77 -3.18 -8.69 -10.66
CA SER A 77 -2.92 -8.08 -11.97
C SER A 77 -2.04 -8.97 -12.86
N LYS A 78 -1.94 -8.67 -14.16
CA LYS A 78 -1.18 -9.53 -15.10
C LYS A 78 0.34 -9.57 -14.82
N ILE A 79 0.88 -8.50 -14.26
CA ILE A 79 2.28 -8.41 -13.84
C ILE A 79 2.36 -8.32 -12.30
N ALA A 80 3.52 -8.55 -11.71
CA ALA A 80 3.66 -8.39 -10.26
C ALA A 80 3.78 -6.90 -9.92
N SER A 81 2.96 -6.42 -8.99
CA SER A 81 3.10 -5.06 -8.47
C SER A 81 4.34 -4.93 -7.59
N ILE A 82 4.95 -3.76 -7.59
CA ILE A 82 5.99 -3.38 -6.61
C ILE A 82 5.28 -2.74 -5.43
N ILE A 83 5.48 -3.27 -4.23
CA ILE A 83 4.87 -2.71 -3.01
C ILE A 83 5.89 -1.86 -2.27
N ILE A 84 5.48 -0.67 -1.86
CA ILE A 84 6.29 0.27 -1.09
C ILE A 84 5.53 0.65 0.17
N TRP A 85 6.19 0.47 1.31
CA TRP A 85 5.69 0.91 2.61
C TRP A 85 6.21 2.30 2.96
N TYR A 86 5.35 3.13 3.50
CA TYR A 86 5.69 4.40 4.12
C TYR A 86 5.20 4.41 5.57
N VAL A 87 6.10 4.77 6.47
CA VAL A 87 5.87 4.93 7.91
C VAL A 87 6.07 6.40 8.25
N ASN A 88 5.04 7.05 8.77
CA ASN A 88 5.06 8.49 9.12
C ASN A 88 5.53 9.39 7.97
N GLY A 89 5.14 9.05 6.74
CA GLY A 89 5.47 9.81 5.53
C GLY A 89 6.86 9.52 4.95
N ARG A 90 7.67 8.66 5.57
CA ARG A 90 8.99 8.23 5.06
C ARG A 90 8.92 6.79 4.56
N GLN A 91 9.62 6.47 3.48
CA GLN A 91 9.71 5.09 3.01
C GLN A 91 10.34 4.22 4.10
N ALA A 92 9.76 3.03 4.31
CA ALA A 92 10.24 2.10 5.32
C ALA A 92 11.63 1.57 4.97
N GLU A 93 12.48 1.44 6.00
CA GLU A 93 13.79 0.83 5.88
C GLU A 93 13.67 -0.68 5.58
N THR A 94 14.65 -1.23 4.87
CA THR A 94 14.65 -2.62 4.40
C THR A 94 14.65 -3.65 5.54
N ASN A 95 15.25 -3.32 6.69
CA ASN A 95 15.25 -4.13 7.91
C ASN A 95 13.85 -4.30 8.54
N LEU A 96 12.90 -3.41 8.23
CA LEU A 96 11.51 -3.50 8.70
C LEU A 96 10.64 -4.33 7.76
N LEU A 97 11.12 -4.66 6.56
CA LEU A 97 10.35 -5.33 5.53
C LEU A 97 10.44 -6.85 5.65
N VAL A 98 9.32 -7.52 5.37
CA VAL A 98 9.22 -8.98 5.31
C VAL A 98 8.73 -9.39 3.93
N HIS A 99 9.60 -10.00 3.13
CA HIS A 99 9.29 -10.37 1.75
C HIS A 99 8.66 -11.77 1.68
N TYR A 100 7.42 -11.85 1.19
CA TYR A 100 6.69 -13.12 1.00
C TYR A 100 6.71 -13.62 -0.45
N GLY A 101 7.17 -12.81 -1.40
CA GLY A 101 7.20 -13.15 -2.83
C GLY A 101 5.90 -12.85 -3.58
N VAL A 102 5.81 -13.35 -4.81
CA VAL A 102 4.66 -13.16 -5.70
C VAL A 102 3.82 -14.43 -5.73
N MET A 103 2.56 -14.31 -5.35
CA MET A 103 1.56 -15.36 -5.49
C MET A 103 0.96 -15.31 -6.90
N VAL A 104 0.69 -16.48 -7.48
CA VAL A 104 0.07 -16.58 -8.81
C VAL A 104 -1.25 -17.33 -8.69
N ASP A 105 -2.33 -16.65 -9.06
CA ASP A 105 -3.62 -17.31 -9.29
C ASP A 105 -3.54 -18.12 -10.58
N LYS A 106 -3.55 -19.45 -10.43
CA LYS A 106 -3.39 -20.40 -11.54
C LYS A 106 -4.57 -20.38 -12.52
N SER A 107 -5.75 -19.91 -12.09
CA SER A 107 -6.94 -19.92 -12.93
C SER A 107 -6.97 -18.77 -13.94
N ALA A 108 -6.50 -17.59 -13.53
CA ALA A 108 -6.51 -16.37 -14.35
C ALA A 108 -5.11 -15.88 -14.74
N SER A 109 -4.05 -16.60 -14.33
CA SER A 109 -2.64 -16.19 -14.48
C SER A 109 -2.35 -14.78 -13.93
N LEU A 110 -3.08 -14.39 -12.88
CA LEU A 110 -2.91 -13.11 -12.20
C LEU A 110 -1.88 -13.24 -11.09
N LYS A 111 -1.08 -12.21 -10.92
CA LYS A 111 -0.03 -12.07 -9.92
C LYS A 111 -0.51 -11.16 -8.80
N ILE A 112 -0.22 -11.57 -7.58
CA ILE A 112 -0.51 -10.84 -6.34
C ILE A 112 0.80 -10.73 -5.57
N THR A 113 1.21 -9.52 -5.23
CA THR A 113 2.41 -9.29 -4.42
C THR A 113 1.99 -9.05 -2.98
N VAL A 114 2.77 -9.58 -2.02
CA VAL A 114 2.59 -9.29 -0.60
C VAL A 114 3.91 -8.83 0.01
N LEU A 115 3.87 -7.68 0.70
CA LEU A 115 5.00 -7.16 1.45
C LEU A 115 4.60 -6.89 2.90
N GLY A 116 5.28 -7.56 3.82
CA GLY A 116 5.11 -7.37 5.26
C GLY A 116 5.91 -6.18 5.77
N LEU A 117 5.41 -5.60 6.85
CA LEU A 117 6.09 -4.60 7.66
C LEU A 117 6.06 -5.05 9.11
N ARG A 118 7.24 -5.16 9.71
CA ARG A 118 7.42 -5.56 11.11
C ARG A 118 8.25 -4.51 11.84
N LEU A 119 7.63 -3.83 12.80
CA LEU A 119 8.28 -2.82 13.64
C LEU A 119 7.81 -2.92 15.09
N THR A 120 8.58 -2.32 16.00
CA THR A 120 8.21 -2.23 17.41
C THR A 120 7.52 -0.90 17.67
N ALA A 121 6.40 -0.94 18.41
CA ALA A 121 5.70 0.24 18.87
C ALA A 121 6.53 0.94 19.95
N THR A 122 7.09 2.08 19.61
CA THR A 122 7.89 2.93 20.49
C THR A 122 7.43 4.37 20.36
N LYS A 123 7.94 5.25 21.22
CA LYS A 123 7.67 6.70 21.11
C LYS A 123 8.25 7.30 19.83
N GLU A 124 9.33 6.73 19.28
CA GLU A 124 9.88 7.19 18.00
C GLU A 124 8.99 6.79 16.82
N THR A 125 8.48 5.54 16.81
CA THR A 125 7.63 5.05 15.70
C THR A 125 6.20 5.60 15.77
N PHE A 126 5.74 6.03 16.94
CA PHE A 126 4.43 6.68 17.15
C PHE A 126 4.59 8.13 17.63
N PRO A 127 5.10 9.05 16.78
CA PRO A 127 5.16 10.46 17.12
C PRO A 127 3.75 10.97 17.43
N ASN A 128 3.60 11.71 18.52
CA ASN A 128 2.29 12.17 19.02
C ASN A 128 1.29 11.02 19.28
N ARG A 129 1.80 9.82 19.63
CA ARG A 129 1.01 8.60 19.86
C ARG A 129 0.23 8.10 18.64
N ILE A 130 0.61 8.50 17.43
CA ILE A 130 -0.04 8.06 16.18
C ILE A 130 1.01 7.46 15.27
N LEU A 131 0.74 6.26 14.76
CA LEU A 131 1.50 5.66 13.67
C LEU A 131 0.69 5.84 12.39
N LYS A 132 1.26 6.55 11.41
CA LYS A 132 0.67 6.73 10.08
C LYS A 132 1.32 5.76 9.10
N LEU A 133 0.50 4.98 8.43
CA LEU A 133 0.93 3.97 7.48
C LEU A 133 0.34 4.29 6.11
N LYS A 134 1.18 4.19 5.09
CA LYS A 134 0.75 4.22 3.70
C LYS A 134 1.39 3.06 2.97
N CYS A 135 0.56 2.24 2.33
CA CYS A 135 1.02 1.23 1.40
C CYS A 135 0.75 1.71 -0.02
N VAL A 136 1.76 1.64 -0.89
CA VAL A 136 1.65 1.93 -2.32
C VAL A 136 1.92 0.64 -3.09
N ALA A 137 1.05 0.33 -4.05
CA ALA A 137 1.27 -0.72 -5.04
C ALA A 137 1.47 -0.05 -6.40
N GLU A 138 2.68 -0.20 -6.95
CA GLU A 138 3.07 0.32 -8.25
C GLU A 138 2.91 -0.78 -9.30
N LEU A 139 2.32 -0.40 -10.44
CA LEU A 139 2.02 -1.29 -11.54
C LEU A 139 2.31 -0.58 -12.87
N GLY A 140 3.55 -0.67 -13.32
CA GLY A 140 4.04 0.17 -14.43
C GLY A 140 4.13 1.63 -13.98
N ASP A 141 3.53 2.54 -14.73
CA ASP A 141 3.45 3.97 -14.39
C ASP A 141 2.24 4.31 -13.49
N GLU A 142 1.37 3.34 -13.20
CA GLU A 142 0.21 3.56 -12.36
C GLU A 142 0.50 3.16 -10.90
N GLN A 143 0.01 3.97 -9.95
CA GLN A 143 0.18 3.73 -8.52
C GLN A 143 -1.17 3.77 -7.81
N GLN A 144 -1.36 2.81 -6.91
CA GLN A 144 -2.53 2.73 -6.04
C GLN A 144 -2.07 2.76 -4.60
N GLU A 145 -2.81 3.43 -3.72
CA GLU A 145 -2.40 3.57 -2.33
C GLU A 145 -3.52 3.34 -1.33
N GLN A 146 -3.14 2.90 -0.13
CA GLN A 146 -4.02 2.81 1.01
C GLN A 146 -3.36 3.42 2.25
N ASN A 147 -4.08 4.33 2.88
CA ASN A 147 -3.67 5.04 4.09
C ASN A 147 -4.39 4.47 5.33
N ARG A 148 -3.64 4.25 6.41
CA ARG A 148 -4.17 3.78 7.70
C ARG A 148 -3.45 4.47 8.86
N TRP A 149 -4.11 4.53 10.01
CA TRP A 149 -3.53 5.01 11.26
C TRP A 149 -3.89 4.09 12.41
N THR A 150 -3.04 4.07 13.43
CA THR A 150 -3.26 3.39 14.70
C THR A 150 -2.61 4.19 15.83
N PHE A 151 -3.00 3.91 17.07
CA PHE A 151 -2.66 4.73 18.22
C PHE A 151 -1.81 3.98 19.25
N LEU A 152 -0.89 4.71 19.89
CA LEU A 152 -0.14 4.22 21.05
C LEU A 152 -0.93 4.55 22.33
N ILE A 153 -1.28 3.52 23.09
CA ILE A 153 -1.93 3.64 24.39
C ILE A 153 -0.96 3.34 25.52
N ASN A 154 -1.25 3.88 26.70
CA ASN A 154 -0.55 3.53 27.91
C ASN A 154 -1.48 2.67 28.76
N LYS A 155 -1.04 1.47 29.17
CA LYS A 155 -1.73 0.70 30.20
C LYS A 155 -1.47 1.35 31.57
N GLN A 156 -2.15 2.45 31.86
CA GLN A 156 -2.41 2.77 33.25
C GLN A 156 -3.45 1.76 33.73
N LYS A 157 -3.03 0.83 34.58
CA LYS A 157 -3.94 0.06 35.42
C LYS A 157 -4.78 1.11 36.16
N PRO A 158 -6.13 1.11 36.08
CA PRO A 158 -6.91 2.03 36.88
C PRO A 158 -6.48 1.82 38.33
N SER A 159 -5.97 2.86 38.97
CA SER A 159 -5.76 2.85 40.41
C SER A 159 -7.08 2.44 41.03
N HIS A 160 -7.04 1.39 41.84
CA HIS A 160 -8.15 0.91 42.63
C HIS A 160 -8.78 2.10 43.36
N GLY A 161 -9.91 2.64 42.85
CA GLY A 161 -10.61 3.74 43.51
C GLY A 161 -11.20 4.88 42.67
N GLU A 162 -11.04 4.96 41.35
CA GLU A 162 -11.77 5.98 40.56
C GLU A 162 -12.97 5.36 39.83
N LYS A 163 -14.13 5.43 40.48
CA LYS A 163 -15.42 5.17 39.84
C LYS A 163 -15.59 6.13 38.68
N MET A 164 -15.90 5.57 37.51
CA MET A 164 -16.28 6.28 36.29
C MET A 164 -17.48 7.20 36.55
N GLN A 165 -17.25 8.47 36.89
CA GLN A 165 -18.32 9.46 37.07
C GLN A 165 -18.70 10.08 35.71
N CYS A 166 -19.10 9.24 34.75
CA CYS A 166 -19.47 9.69 33.40
C CYS A 166 -20.97 9.94 33.20
N TRP A 167 -21.79 9.86 34.26
CA TRP A 167 -23.25 9.99 34.15
C TRP A 167 -23.88 11.14 34.97
N VAL A 168 -23.14 11.81 35.87
CA VAL A 168 -23.76 12.82 36.75
C VAL A 168 -24.12 14.11 36.00
N TRP A 169 -23.49 14.40 34.86
CA TRP A 169 -23.84 15.55 34.03
C TRP A 169 -25.18 15.41 33.29
N LEU A 170 -25.73 14.18 33.17
CA LEU A 170 -27.05 13.97 32.58
C LEU A 170 -28.21 14.36 33.52
N LEU A 171 -27.99 14.36 34.83
CA LEU A 171 -29.00 14.75 35.81
C LEU A 171 -29.06 16.27 36.06
N LEU A 172 -27.96 16.99 35.86
CA LEU A 172 -27.92 18.46 35.99
C LEU A 172 -28.66 19.18 34.86
N ALA A 173 -28.82 18.56 33.69
CA ALA A 173 -29.59 19.13 32.57
C ALA A 173 -31.11 18.97 32.71
N MET A 174 -31.59 18.16 33.67
CA MET A 174 -33.02 17.90 33.88
C MET A 174 -33.65 18.66 35.06
N GLY A 175 -32.91 19.57 35.71
CA GLY A 175 -33.48 20.45 36.75
C GLY A 175 -33.99 19.74 38.01
N ILE A 176 -33.52 18.52 38.28
CA ILE A 176 -33.91 17.78 39.48
C ILE A 176 -32.96 18.15 40.62
N VAL A 177 -33.43 19.04 41.50
CA VAL A 177 -32.81 19.25 42.83
C VAL A 177 -33.16 18.01 43.67
N LEU A 178 -32.22 17.08 43.80
CA LEU A 178 -32.32 16.06 44.83
C LEU A 178 -31.88 16.70 46.15
N LEU A 179 -32.87 16.99 47.00
CA LEU A 179 -32.69 17.32 48.40
C LEU A 179 -31.87 16.21 49.07
N TYR A 180 -30.74 16.60 49.64
CA TYR A 180 -29.96 15.75 50.53
C TYR A 180 -30.73 15.63 51.86
N VAL A 181 -31.05 14.41 52.26
CA VAL A 181 -31.53 14.05 53.61
C VAL A 181 -30.67 12.87 54.09
N GLY A 182 -30.23 12.94 55.36
CA GLY A 182 -29.12 12.22 56.02
C GLY A 182 -29.22 10.68 56.12
N ASP A 183 -28.32 9.98 56.83
CA ASP A 183 -27.44 10.36 57.96
C ASP A 183 -25.94 10.25 57.67
#